data_AF-A0A9X2HT31-F1
#
_entry.id   AF-A0A9X2HT31-F1
#
_cell.length_a   1.000
_cell.length_b   1.000
_cell.length_c   1.000
_cell.angle_alpha   90.00
_cell.angle_beta   90.00
_cell.angle_gamma   90.00
#
_symmetry.space_group_name_H-M   'P 1'
#
loop_
_entity.id
_entity.type
_entity.pdbx_description
1 polymer ?
#
loop_
_entity_poly.entity_id
_entity_poly.type
_entity_poly.pdbx_seq_one_letter_code
_entity_poly.pdbx_strand_id
1 'polypeptide(L)'
;MSGEKTVTPPLLDADTVYRELCADFRSLNAVLWQTPLLFMTLTGGLWFGVASLAVTEAARVGLLAFAGLANLVMIVALYRLRYVMQRIQEQILTRDGRAVIGPNYMIVTCFAVLLLVAACGSLWAAAVPERVFPAAAKAPR
;
A
#
# COMPACT_ATOMS: atom_id res chain seq x y z
N MET A 1 10.52 47.39 -29.62
CA MET A 1 11.19 46.49 -28.67
C MET A 1 10.17 46.11 -27.61
N SER A 2 9.51 44.97 -27.80
CA SER A 2 8.49 44.46 -26.89
C SER A 2 9.19 43.90 -25.66
N GLY A 3 8.96 44.50 -24.48
CA GLY A 3 9.52 44.04 -23.22
C GLY A 3 8.90 42.72 -22.84
N GLU A 4 9.66 41.64 -22.99
CA GLU A 4 9.34 40.34 -22.43
C GLU A 4 9.31 40.47 -20.90
N LYS A 5 8.09 40.58 -20.35
CA LYS A 5 7.89 40.41 -18.91
C LYS A 5 8.27 38.97 -18.60
N THR A 6 9.42 38.78 -17.98
CA THR A 6 9.75 37.55 -17.29
C THR A 6 8.65 37.30 -16.27
N VAL A 7 7.69 36.45 -16.62
CA VAL A 7 6.64 35.98 -15.71
C VAL A 7 7.35 35.06 -14.72
N THR A 8 7.94 35.64 -13.67
CA THR A 8 8.17 34.88 -12.44
C THR A 8 6.82 34.29 -12.06
N PRO A 9 6.69 32.94 -11.96
CA PRO A 9 5.45 32.36 -11.46
C PRO A 9 5.14 33.04 -10.13
N PRO A 10 3.88 33.46 -9.89
CA PRO A 10 3.54 34.11 -8.63
C PRO A 10 4.01 33.18 -7.51
N LEU A 11 4.83 33.70 -6.60
CA LEU A 11 5.10 33.02 -5.34
C LEU A 11 3.74 32.74 -4.74
N LEU A 12 3.31 31.48 -4.76
CA LEU A 12 2.00 31.06 -4.26
C LEU A 12 1.84 31.66 -2.86
N ASP A 13 0.72 32.36 -2.66
CA ASP A 13 0.43 32.96 -1.37
C ASP A 13 0.56 31.90 -0.28
N ALA A 14 1.24 32.27 0.81
CA ALA A 14 1.69 31.31 1.80
C ALA A 14 0.50 30.62 2.50
N ASP A 15 -0.65 31.28 2.52
CA ASP A 15 -1.92 30.72 3.03
C ASP A 15 -2.56 29.74 2.05
N THR A 16 -2.37 29.93 0.75
CA THR A 16 -2.81 28.98 -0.29
C THR A 16 -2.02 27.68 -0.18
N VAL A 17 -0.69 27.76 -0.03
CA VAL A 17 0.17 26.58 0.16
C VAL A 17 -0.22 25.81 1.42
N TYR A 18 -0.51 26.52 2.52
CA TYR A 18 -0.94 25.88 3.76
C TYR A 18 -2.27 25.13 3.61
N ARG A 19 -3.26 25.75 2.94
CA ARG A 19 -4.55 25.11 2.67
C ARG A 19 -4.40 23.86 1.83
N GLU A 20 -3.52 23.88 0.83
CA GLU A 20 -3.23 22.72 -0.01
C GLU A 20 -2.59 21.60 0.81
N LEU A 21 -1.59 21.90 1.65
CA LEU A 21 -0.99 20.90 2.55
C LEU A 21 -2.01 20.25 3.49
N CYS A 22 -2.98 21.03 3.99
CA CYS A 22 -4.07 20.51 4.82
C CYS A 22 -5.04 19.63 4.02
N ALA A 23 -5.31 19.96 2.75
CA ALA A 23 -6.11 19.16 1.85
C ALA A 23 -5.40 17.84 1.50
N ASP A 24 -4.11 17.92 1.17
CA ASP A 24 -3.24 16.78 0.90
C ASP A 24 -3.15 15.84 2.10
N PHE A 25 -2.96 16.35 3.32
CA PHE A 25 -2.92 15.53 4.52
C PHE A 25 -4.22 14.73 4.71
N ARG A 26 -5.38 15.37 4.51
CA ARG A 26 -6.68 14.71 4.63
C ARG A 26 -6.87 13.64 3.55
N SER A 27 -6.47 13.94 2.31
CA SER A 27 -6.52 13.00 1.18
C SER A 27 -5.62 11.79 1.43
N LEU A 28 -4.37 12.01 1.83
CA LEU A 28 -3.42 10.93 2.13
C LEU A 28 -3.88 10.06 3.30
N ASN A 29 -4.52 10.64 4.31
CA ASN A 29 -5.12 9.87 5.39
C ASN A 29 -6.23 8.95 4.88
N ALA A 30 -7.10 9.41 3.97
CA ALA A 30 -8.12 8.56 3.35
C ALA A 30 -7.49 7.41 2.56
N VAL A 31 -6.46 7.70 1.75
CA VAL A 31 -5.72 6.68 0.99
C VAL A 31 -5.07 5.64 1.92
N LEU A 32 -4.44 6.08 3.01
CA LEU A 32 -3.78 5.18 3.98
C LEU A 32 -4.75 4.14 4.56
N TRP A 33 -6.02 4.50 4.77
CA TRP A 33 -7.05 3.57 5.27
C TRP A 33 -7.65 2.70 4.16
N GLN A 34 -7.77 3.21 2.95
CA GLN A 34 -8.39 2.48 1.83
C GLN A 34 -7.46 1.43 1.22
N THR A 35 -6.16 1.75 1.04
CA THR A 35 -5.23 0.87 0.33
C THR A 35 -5.07 -0.51 0.99
N PRO A 36 -4.87 -0.66 2.32
CA PRO A 36 -4.77 -1.97 2.95
C PRO A 36 -6.02 -2.84 2.73
N LEU A 37 -7.22 -2.24 2.83
CA LEU A 37 -8.49 -2.95 2.66
C LEU A 37 -8.67 -3.47 1.22
N LEU A 38 -8.29 -2.66 0.23
CA LEU A 38 -8.32 -3.08 -1.18
C LEU A 38 -7.37 -4.24 -1.42
N PHE A 39 -6.14 -4.19 -0.89
CA PHE A 39 -5.15 -5.26 -1.06
C PHE A 39 -5.53 -6.55 -0.34
N MET A 40 -6.14 -6.46 0.84
CA MET A 40 -6.69 -7.62 1.54
C MET A 40 -7.83 -8.27 0.73
N THR A 41 -8.71 -7.45 0.14
CA THR A 41 -9.80 -7.94 -0.71
C THR A 41 -9.28 -8.62 -1.97
N LEU A 42 -8.29 -8.02 -2.64
CA LEU A 42 -7.62 -8.60 -3.81
C LEU A 42 -6.93 -9.93 -3.47
N THR A 43 -6.21 -9.97 -2.35
CA THR A 43 -5.53 -11.19 -1.88
C THR A 43 -6.54 -12.30 -1.56
N GLY A 44 -7.66 -11.96 -0.91
CA GLY A 44 -8.74 -12.92 -0.64
C GLY A 44 -9.38 -13.45 -1.93
N GLY A 45 -9.68 -12.57 -2.89
CA GLY A 45 -10.24 -12.96 -4.18
C GLY A 45 -9.29 -13.85 -4.99
N LEU A 46 -7.99 -13.56 -4.94
CA LEU A 46 -6.96 -14.38 -5.58
C LEU A 46 -6.86 -15.77 -4.96
N TRP A 47 -6.89 -15.87 -3.63
CA TRP A 47 -6.93 -17.14 -2.92
C TRP A 47 -8.19 -17.96 -3.24
N PHE A 48 -9.34 -17.29 -3.31
CA PHE A 48 -10.58 -17.93 -3.72
C PHE A 48 -10.49 -18.45 -5.16
N GLY A 49 -9.95 -17.66 -6.10
CA GLY A 49 -9.75 -18.08 -7.48
C GLY A 49 -8.81 -19.27 -7.61
N VAL A 50 -7.69 -19.25 -6.88
CA VAL A 50 -6.72 -20.35 -6.82
C VAL A 50 -7.35 -21.64 -6.28
N ALA A 51 -8.21 -21.54 -5.26
CA ALA A 51 -8.86 -22.68 -4.62
C ALA A 51 -10.03 -23.24 -5.44
N SER A 52 -10.78 -22.37 -6.14
CA SER A 52 -12.03 -22.75 -6.80
C SER A 52 -11.89 -23.06 -8.28
N LEU A 53 -10.88 -22.49 -8.96
CA LEU A 53 -10.66 -22.73 -10.39
C LEU A 53 -9.77 -23.95 -10.62
N ALA A 54 -10.10 -24.72 -11.66
CA ALA A 54 -9.27 -25.79 -12.17
C ALA A 54 -8.09 -25.20 -12.98
N VAL A 55 -7.14 -24.60 -12.27
CA VAL A 55 -5.89 -24.07 -12.84
C VAL A 55 -4.80 -25.13 -12.78
N THR A 56 -3.86 -25.08 -13.74
CA THR A 56 -2.67 -25.93 -13.70
C THR A 56 -1.84 -25.63 -12.45
N GLU A 57 -1.10 -26.62 -11.97
CA GLU A 57 -0.28 -26.49 -10.76
C GLU A 57 0.74 -25.33 -10.89
N ALA A 58 1.37 -25.21 -12.06
CA ALA A 58 2.29 -24.10 -12.34
C ALA A 58 1.61 -22.73 -12.26
N ALA A 59 0.39 -22.59 -12.81
CA ALA A 59 -0.37 -21.35 -12.71
C ALA A 59 -0.76 -21.03 -11.26
N ARG A 60 -1.15 -22.05 -10.48
CA ARG A 60 -1.46 -21.90 -9.06
C ARG A 60 -0.28 -21.40 -8.25
N VAL A 61 0.89 -22.01 -8.41
CA VAL A 61 2.13 -21.58 -7.75
C VAL A 61 2.49 -20.16 -8.17
N GLY A 62 2.39 -19.84 -9.46
CA GLY A 62 2.62 -18.48 -9.97
C GLY A 62 1.70 -17.43 -9.35
N LEU A 63 0.40 -17.72 -9.24
CA LEU A 63 -0.59 -16.81 -8.62
C LEU A 63 -0.34 -16.63 -7.12
N LEU A 64 0.01 -17.69 -6.39
CA LEU A 64 0.33 -17.62 -4.96
C LEU A 64 1.66 -16.90 -4.69
N ALA A 65 2.67 -17.13 -5.53
CA ALA A 65 3.94 -16.39 -5.46
C ALA A 65 3.73 -14.90 -5.74
N PHE A 66 2.91 -14.56 -6.75
CA PHE A 66 2.50 -13.19 -7.03
C PHE A 66 1.75 -12.57 -5.84
N ALA A 67 0.81 -13.31 -5.23
CA ALA A 67 0.10 -12.86 -4.03
C ALA A 67 1.08 -12.52 -2.90
N GLY A 68 2.05 -13.40 -2.63
CA GLY A 68 3.07 -13.18 -1.61
C GLY A 68 3.91 -11.94 -1.88
N LEU A 69 4.43 -11.80 -3.11
CA LEU A 69 5.23 -10.65 -3.52
C LEU A 69 4.43 -9.34 -3.46
N ALA A 70 3.19 -9.35 -3.93
CA ALA A 70 2.32 -8.17 -3.91
C ALA A 70 2.07 -7.68 -2.48
N ASN A 71 1.84 -8.60 -1.53
CA ASN A 71 1.69 -8.26 -0.11
C ASN A 71 2.99 -7.67 0.48
N LEU A 72 4.16 -8.19 0.14
CA LEU A 72 5.45 -7.63 0.58
C LEU A 72 5.70 -6.22 0.02
N VAL A 73 5.44 -6.01 -1.26
CA VAL A 73 5.53 -4.68 -1.89
C VAL A 73 4.56 -3.70 -1.24
N MET A 74 3.35 -4.16 -0.89
CA MET A 74 2.37 -3.33 -0.19
C MET A 74 2.83 -2.90 1.20
N ILE A 75 3.53 -3.75 1.96
CA ILE A 75 4.12 -3.36 3.24
C ILE A 75 5.06 -2.16 3.05
N VAL A 76 5.96 -2.22 2.07
CA VAL A 76 6.90 -1.13 1.76
C VAL A 76 6.14 0.15 1.35
N ALA A 77 5.09 0.01 0.53
CA ALA A 77 4.27 1.13 0.11
C ALA A 77 3.57 1.83 1.30
N LEU A 78 3.06 1.08 2.28
CA LEU A 78 2.42 1.64 3.47
C LEU A 78 3.39 2.43 4.35
N TYR A 79 4.60 1.90 4.57
CA TYR A 79 5.64 2.63 5.32
C TYR A 79 6.05 3.92 4.59
N ARG A 80 6.21 3.85 3.26
CA ARG A 80 6.53 5.03 2.45
C ARG A 80 5.42 6.08 2.51
N LEU A 81 4.16 5.67 2.41
CA LEU A 81 3.01 6.56 2.49
C LEU A 81 2.95 7.28 3.84
N ARG A 82 3.15 6.54 4.94
CA ARG A 82 3.16 7.13 6.29
C ARG A 82 4.30 8.11 6.49
N TYR A 83 5.48 7.82 5.94
CA TYR A 83 6.61 8.74 5.97
C TYR A 83 6.29 10.05 5.26
N VAL A 84 5.66 10.00 4.08
CA VAL A 84 5.24 11.22 3.36
C VAL A 84 4.22 12.03 4.16
N MET A 85 3.22 11.36 4.75
CA MET A 85 2.24 12.04 5.63
C MET A 85 2.91 12.72 6.83
N GLN A 86 3.93 12.08 7.43
CA GLN A 86 4.67 12.68 8.54
C GLN A 86 5.38 13.97 8.10
N ARG A 87 5.98 14.01 6.91
CA ARG A 87 6.63 15.22 6.38
C ARG A 87 5.66 16.37 6.18
N ILE A 88 4.47 16.09 5.65
CA ILE A 88 3.43 17.10 5.48
C ILE A 88 2.95 17.60 6.84
N GLN A 89 2.75 16.69 7.80
CA GLN A 89 2.35 17.06 9.16
C GLN A 89 3.41 17.92 9.86
N GLU A 90 4.71 17.61 9.70
CA GLU A 90 5.82 18.41 10.21
C GLU A 90 5.80 19.83 9.63
N GLN A 91 5.54 20.00 8.33
CA GLN A 91 5.43 21.31 7.69
C GLN A 91 4.26 22.14 8.22
N ILE A 92 3.09 21.51 8.40
CA ILE A 92 1.89 22.17 8.96
C ILE A 92 2.15 22.59 10.41
N LEU A 93 2.67 21.68 11.25
CA LEU A 93 2.89 21.95 12.68
C LEU A 93 3.96 23.01 12.93
N THR A 94 5.01 23.03 12.11
CA THR A 94 6.06 24.06 12.17
C THR A 94 5.47 25.45 11.88
N ARG A 95 4.49 25.53 10.96
CA ARG A 95 3.81 26.79 10.63
C ARG A 95 2.76 27.19 11.67
N ASP A 96 2.07 26.22 12.28
CA ASP A 96 1.08 26.46 13.34
C ASP A 96 1.71 26.78 14.70
N GLY A 97 3.05 26.69 14.84
CA GLY A 97 3.75 26.88 16.11
C GLY A 97 3.43 25.81 17.16
N ARG A 98 2.93 24.64 16.72
CA ARG A 98 2.54 23.53 17.59
C ARG A 98 3.67 22.51 17.72
N ALA A 99 3.77 21.87 18.88
CA ALA A 99 4.75 20.81 19.10
C ALA A 99 4.50 19.64 18.13
N VAL A 100 5.58 19.14 17.53
CA VAL A 100 5.53 17.95 16.66
C VAL A 100 5.19 16.74 17.53
N ILE A 101 4.00 16.19 17.36
CA ILE A 101 3.61 14.94 18.00
C ILE A 101 4.44 13.84 17.36
N GLY A 102 5.20 13.11 18.18
CA GLY A 102 6.14 12.09 17.72
C GLY A 102 5.48 11.03 16.82
N PRO A 103 6.29 10.36 15.98
CA PRO A 103 5.74 9.51 14.94
C PRO A 103 5.11 8.25 15.53
N ASN A 104 3.79 8.14 15.41
CA ASN A 104 3.06 6.90 15.73
C ASN A 104 2.84 6.08 14.46
N TYR A 105 3.52 4.93 14.37
CA TYR A 105 3.42 3.96 13.27
C TYR A 105 2.50 2.78 13.59
N MET A 106 1.83 2.76 14.75
CA MET A 106 1.11 1.58 15.24
C MET A 106 0.10 1.01 14.23
N ILE A 107 -0.70 1.87 13.57
CA ILE A 107 -1.69 1.44 12.58
C ILE A 107 -1.02 0.81 11.35
N VAL A 108 0.09 1.40 10.88
CA VAL A 108 0.85 0.87 9.74
C VAL A 108 1.47 -0.47 10.10
N THR A 109 2.00 -0.61 11.31
CA THR A 109 2.55 -1.87 11.81
C THR A 109 1.46 -2.95 11.90
N CYS A 110 0.25 -2.63 12.37
CA CYS A 110 -0.86 -3.57 12.39
C CYS A 110 -1.21 -4.09 10.99
N PHE A 111 -1.37 -3.19 10.01
CA PHE A 111 -1.63 -3.60 8.63
C PHE A 111 -0.46 -4.38 8.02
N ALA A 112 0.77 -3.96 8.31
CA ALA A 112 1.97 -4.65 7.84
C ALA A 112 2.05 -6.08 8.37
N VAL A 113 1.71 -6.31 9.65
CA VAL A 113 1.67 -7.66 10.24
C VAL A 113 0.63 -8.53 9.54
N LEU A 114 -0.58 -8.01 9.28
CA LEU A 114 -1.62 -8.75 8.58
C LEU A 114 -1.20 -9.12 7.15
N LEU A 115 -0.61 -8.18 6.41
CA LEU A 115 -0.08 -8.41 5.07
C LEU A 115 1.09 -9.41 5.08
N LEU A 116 1.93 -9.37 6.13
CA LEU A 116 3.05 -10.30 6.29
C LEU A 116 2.54 -11.72 6.52
N VAL A 117 1.52 -11.90 7.36
CA VAL A 117 0.86 -13.21 7.56
C VAL A 117 0.28 -13.71 6.24
N ALA A 118 -0.40 -12.86 5.47
CA ALA A 118 -0.93 -13.21 4.16
C ALA A 118 0.18 -13.58 3.15
N ALA A 119 1.31 -12.86 3.18
CA ALA A 119 2.47 -13.15 2.36
C ALA A 119 3.09 -14.50 2.71
N CYS A 120 3.32 -14.76 4.00
CA CYS A 120 3.84 -16.03 4.50
C CYS A 120 2.91 -17.19 4.13
N GLY A 121 1.60 -17.05 4.33
CA GLY A 121 0.62 -18.07 3.94
C GLY A 121 0.64 -18.37 2.45
N SER A 122 0.74 -17.33 1.61
CA SER A 122 0.79 -17.47 0.15
C SER A 122 2.09 -18.12 -0.33
N LEU A 123 3.23 -17.73 0.23
CA LEU A 123 4.54 -18.34 -0.10
C LEU A 123 4.63 -19.78 0.39
N TRP A 124 4.10 -20.08 1.59
CA TRP A 124 4.03 -21.45 2.11
C TRP A 124 3.16 -22.34 1.23
N ALA A 125 1.99 -21.85 0.81
CA ALA A 125 1.11 -22.58 -0.10
C ALA A 125 1.71 -22.76 -1.50
N ALA A 126 2.51 -21.80 -1.98
CA ALA A 126 3.27 -21.93 -3.22
C ALA A 126 4.40 -22.96 -3.12
N ALA A 127 5.05 -23.08 -1.95
CA ALA A 127 6.14 -24.01 -1.72
C ALA A 127 5.67 -25.47 -1.55
N VAL A 128 4.45 -25.68 -1.06
CA VAL A 128 3.90 -27.03 -0.83
C VAL A 128 2.46 -27.15 -1.37
N PRO A 129 2.25 -26.99 -2.69
CA PRO A 129 0.91 -26.94 -3.28
C PRO A 129 0.14 -28.25 -3.07
N GLU A 130 0.83 -29.39 -3.04
CA GLU A 130 0.20 -30.71 -2.86
C GLU A 130 -0.44 -30.93 -1.49
N ARG A 131 0.09 -30.29 -0.42
CA ARG A 131 -0.49 -30.39 0.93
C ARG A 131 -1.67 -29.44 1.13
N VAL A 132 -1.64 -28.30 0.45
CA VAL A 132 -2.68 -27.27 0.57
C VAL A 132 -3.85 -27.56 -0.36
N PHE A 133 -3.59 -28.17 -1.53
CA PHE A 133 -4.61 -28.52 -2.52
C PHE A 133 -4.51 -29.99 -2.96
N PRO A 134 -4.88 -30.94 -2.07
CA PRO A 134 -4.74 -32.38 -2.34
C PRO A 134 -5.55 -32.88 -3.56
N ALA A 135 -6.58 -32.13 -3.97
CA ALA A 135 -7.38 -32.46 -5.16
C ALA A 135 -6.66 -32.19 -6.49
N ALA A 136 -5.68 -31.29 -6.54
CA ALA A 136 -4.99 -30.94 -7.79
C ALA A 136 -3.82 -31.88 -8.14
N ALA A 137 -3.25 -32.57 -7.16
CA ALA A 137 -2.21 -33.58 -7.37
C ALA A 137 -2.71 -34.82 -8.14
N LYS A 138 -4.02 -34.97 -8.33
CA LYS A 138 -4.65 -36.11 -9.04
C LYS A 138 -4.96 -35.85 -10.52
N ALA A 139 -4.71 -34.66 -11.07
CA ALA A 139 -4.91 -34.41 -12.49
C ALA A 139 -3.73 -35.01 -13.30
N PRO A 140 -3.98 -35.91 -14.27
CA PRO A 140 -2.91 -36.47 -15.09
C PRO A 140 -2.23 -35.37 -15.93
N ARG A 141 -0.90 -35.42 -15.96
CA ARG A 141 0.00 -34.51 -16.70
C ARG A 141 -0.24 -34.53 -18.20
#